data_AF-A0A1H5KYN7-F1
#
_entry.id   AF-A0A1H5KYN7-F1
#
_cell.length_a   1.000
_cell.length_b   1.000
_cell.length_c   1.000
_cell.angle_alpha   90.00
_cell.angle_beta   90.00
_cell.angle_gamma   90.00
#
_symmetry.space_group_name_H-M   'P 1'
#
loop_
_entity.id
_entity.type
_entity.pdbx_description
1 polymer ?
#
loop_
_entity_poly.entity_id
_entity_poly.type
_entity_poly.pdbx_seq_one_letter_code
_entity_poly.pdbx_strand_id
1 'polypeptide(L)'
;MPRPWDAIGMDIPPVLRRPADRRDTSGRMATMSNSYAQPIFRTADLSEGLRIVEQLLAIADLRDLEVDFDARVSSADVLTALLEVLPRASWFGEEGTGDSSEGDDPWAHLPVRLRGFGQPPEKVQPFLNAVGGSPATVRWDFMGWPEAPEIGLGVGGARGAFVTLCMHVRDLELEEPAPDHTVFVHVKEIEAERAPWLAAQVGLSVIGDLVMAPD
;
A
#
# COMPACT_ATOMS: atom_id res chain seq x y z
N MET A 1 13.80 10.57 -57.89
CA MET A 1 12.68 11.51 -57.69
C MET A 1 12.97 12.34 -56.44
N PRO A 2 13.24 13.64 -56.57
CA PRO A 2 13.56 14.54 -55.46
C PRO A 2 12.29 15.08 -54.79
N ARG A 3 12.32 15.32 -53.47
CA ARG A 3 11.21 15.93 -52.71
C ARG A 3 11.33 17.46 -52.69
N PRO A 4 10.19 18.20 -52.62
CA PRO A 4 10.14 19.61 -52.99
C PRO A 4 10.07 20.53 -51.77
N TRP A 5 11.21 20.91 -51.19
CA TRP A 5 11.26 22.07 -50.26
C TRP A 5 12.65 22.74 -50.13
N ASP A 6 13.57 22.50 -51.07
CA ASP A 6 14.78 23.31 -51.20
C ASP A 6 14.47 24.61 -51.95
N ALA A 7 13.94 25.61 -51.25
CA ALA A 7 14.09 27.04 -51.60
C ALA A 7 13.38 27.90 -50.56
N ILE A 8 14.17 28.57 -49.70
CA ILE A 8 14.19 30.02 -49.48
C ILE A 8 15.20 30.25 -48.35
N GLY A 9 16.36 30.77 -48.75
CA GLY A 9 17.30 31.39 -47.82
C GLY A 9 16.85 32.82 -47.54
N MET A 10 16.77 33.18 -46.26
CA MET A 10 16.90 34.55 -45.79
C MET A 10 17.71 34.56 -44.51
N ASP A 11 18.64 35.49 -44.44
CA ASP A 11 19.74 35.56 -43.50
C ASP A 11 19.57 36.82 -42.60
N ILE A 12 19.73 36.64 -41.27
CA ILE A 12 20.24 37.58 -40.22
C ILE A 12 19.26 38.69 -39.70
N PRO A 13 19.19 39.05 -38.37
CA PRO A 13 20.26 39.13 -37.34
C PRO A 13 20.00 38.53 -35.94
N PRO A 14 21.04 38.46 -35.08
CA PRO A 14 20.96 37.91 -33.72
C PRO A 14 20.43 38.95 -32.73
N VAL A 15 20.03 38.47 -31.54
CA VAL A 15 19.98 39.13 -30.21
C VAL A 15 18.67 38.84 -29.47
N LEU A 16 18.68 37.82 -28.60
CA LEU A 16 18.44 37.95 -27.15
C LEU A 16 18.32 36.55 -26.52
N ARG A 17 19.33 36.18 -25.72
CA ARG A 17 19.21 35.10 -24.75
C ARG A 17 18.18 35.49 -23.69
N ARG A 18 17.13 34.70 -23.55
CA ARG A 18 16.35 34.53 -22.31
C ARG A 18 16.01 33.05 -22.12
N PRO A 19 15.93 32.59 -20.86
CA PRO A 19 16.13 31.19 -20.51
C PRO A 19 14.94 30.33 -20.92
N ALA A 20 15.25 29.08 -21.28
CA ALA A 20 14.24 28.04 -21.48
C ALA A 20 13.46 27.84 -20.19
N ASP A 21 12.21 28.27 -20.27
CA ASP A 21 11.03 27.74 -19.61
C ASP A 21 11.23 26.27 -19.19
N ARG A 22 11.37 26.07 -17.87
CA ARG A 22 11.22 24.74 -17.27
C ARG A 22 9.77 24.36 -17.51
N ARG A 23 9.58 23.38 -18.40
CA ARG A 23 8.34 22.62 -18.47
C ARG A 23 7.94 22.24 -17.05
N ASP A 24 6.88 22.89 -16.60
CA ASP A 24 6.02 22.48 -15.51
C ASP A 24 5.45 21.11 -15.90
N THR A 25 6.18 20.05 -15.55
CA THR A 25 5.59 18.74 -15.35
C THR A 25 4.80 18.84 -14.05
N SER A 26 3.63 19.47 -14.16
CA SER A 26 2.48 19.18 -13.33
C SER A 26 2.11 17.72 -13.60
N GLY A 27 2.90 16.82 -13.02
CA GLY A 27 2.44 15.50 -12.67
C GLY A 27 1.31 15.75 -11.70
N ARG A 28 0.09 15.44 -12.13
CA ARG A 28 -1.11 15.50 -11.31
C ARG A 28 -0.77 14.92 -9.94
N MET A 29 -0.61 15.78 -8.94
CA MET A 29 -0.85 15.41 -7.56
C MET A 29 -2.32 14.98 -7.55
N ALA A 30 -2.55 13.68 -7.71
CA ALA A 30 -3.79 13.09 -7.25
C ALA A 30 -3.93 13.56 -5.80
N THR A 31 -4.99 14.28 -5.51
CA THR A 31 -5.33 14.67 -4.15
C THR A 31 -5.32 13.41 -3.29
N MET A 32 -4.26 13.26 -2.48
CA MET A 32 -4.08 12.16 -1.53
C MET A 32 -5.17 12.33 -0.49
N SER A 33 -6.30 11.69 -0.75
CA SER A 33 -7.39 11.57 0.21
C SER A 33 -7.00 10.38 1.06
N ASN A 34 -6.38 10.64 2.20
CA ASN A 34 -5.95 9.60 3.11
C ASN A 34 -7.12 8.68 3.41
N SER A 35 -6.90 7.38 3.32
CA SER A 35 -7.88 6.42 3.83
C SER A 35 -7.79 6.39 5.35
N TYR A 36 -8.86 5.93 5.98
CA TYR A 36 -8.89 5.69 7.40
C TYR A 36 -9.15 4.21 7.63
N ALA A 37 -8.46 3.62 8.59
CA ALA A 37 -8.59 2.21 8.93
C ALA A 37 -9.24 2.05 10.30
N GLN A 38 -10.10 1.06 10.44
CA GLN A 38 -10.70 0.71 11.72
C GLN A 38 -10.44 -0.77 12.04
N PRO A 39 -9.93 -1.10 13.24
CA PRO A 39 -9.70 -2.49 13.61
C PRO A 39 -11.04 -3.17 13.89
N ILE A 40 -11.26 -4.33 13.28
CA ILE A 40 -12.50 -5.11 13.43
C ILE A 40 -12.29 -6.48 14.07
N PHE A 41 -11.05 -6.97 14.08
CA PHE A 41 -10.73 -8.30 14.58
C PHE A 41 -9.30 -8.35 15.10
N ARG A 42 -9.10 -9.04 16.22
CA ARG A 42 -7.77 -9.31 16.79
C ARG A 42 -7.71 -10.75 17.28
N THR A 43 -6.63 -11.45 16.94
CA THR A 43 -6.43 -12.86 17.27
C THR A 43 -4.95 -13.19 17.39
N ALA A 44 -4.61 -14.26 18.11
CA ALA A 44 -3.27 -14.85 18.11
C ALA A 44 -3.10 -15.92 17.01
N ASP A 45 -4.18 -16.32 16.33
CA ASP A 45 -4.15 -17.27 15.22
C ASP A 45 -4.23 -16.54 13.89
N LEU A 46 -3.10 -16.48 13.17
CA LEU A 46 -3.01 -15.87 11.84
C LEU A 46 -4.07 -16.41 10.86
N SER A 47 -4.41 -17.69 10.95
CA SER A 47 -5.38 -18.34 10.07
C SER A 47 -6.79 -17.77 10.25
N GLU A 48 -7.15 -17.41 11.49
CA GLU A 48 -8.43 -16.73 11.75
C GLU A 48 -8.45 -15.33 11.16
N GLY A 49 -7.33 -14.59 11.24
CA GLY A 49 -7.18 -13.28 10.64
C GLY A 49 -7.36 -13.33 9.11
N LEU A 50 -6.69 -14.28 8.45
CA LEU A 50 -6.82 -14.52 7.01
C LEU A 50 -8.24 -14.90 6.61
N ARG A 51 -8.92 -15.74 7.39
CA ARG A 51 -10.32 -16.10 7.14
C ARG A 51 -11.23 -14.87 7.17
N ILE A 52 -11.01 -13.92 8.09
CA ILE A 52 -11.77 -12.67 8.11
C ILE A 52 -11.47 -11.81 6.87
N VAL A 53 -10.20 -11.73 6.47
CA VAL A 53 -9.82 -11.04 5.21
C VAL A 53 -10.53 -11.66 4.03
N GLU A 54 -10.53 -12.99 3.88
CA GLU A 54 -11.23 -13.69 2.80
C GLU A 54 -12.73 -13.40 2.77
N GLN A 55 -13.37 -13.34 3.95
CA GLN A 55 -14.79 -13.00 4.06
C GLN A 55 -15.08 -11.55 3.62
N LEU A 56 -14.18 -10.60 3.93
CA LEU A 56 -14.29 -9.22 3.47
C LEU A 56 -14.03 -9.09 1.96
N LEU A 57 -13.03 -9.80 1.43
CA LEU A 57 -12.74 -9.80 0.00
C LEU A 57 -13.89 -10.41 -0.81
N ALA A 58 -14.62 -11.39 -0.25
CA ALA A 58 -15.77 -12.01 -0.91
C ALA A 58 -16.95 -11.06 -1.17
N ILE A 59 -17.02 -9.92 -0.47
CA ILE A 59 -18.07 -8.91 -0.67
C ILE A 59 -17.57 -7.67 -1.43
N ALA A 60 -16.27 -7.57 -1.68
CA ALA A 60 -15.63 -6.45 -2.37
C ALA A 60 -15.68 -6.59 -3.90
N ASP A 61 -15.52 -5.46 -4.59
CA ASP A 61 -15.26 -5.43 -6.04
C ASP A 61 -13.77 -5.63 -6.30
N LEU A 62 -13.37 -6.88 -6.52
CA LEU A 62 -11.98 -7.32 -6.67
C LEU A 62 -11.36 -7.04 -8.05
N ARG A 63 -11.95 -6.17 -8.86
CA ARG A 63 -11.29 -5.68 -10.07
C ARG A 63 -9.96 -5.01 -9.67
N ASP A 64 -8.94 -5.21 -10.49
CA ASP A 64 -7.59 -4.67 -10.28
C ASP A 64 -7.03 -4.96 -8.87
N LEU A 65 -7.37 -6.13 -8.30
CA LEU A 65 -6.88 -6.55 -6.98
C LEU A 65 -5.35 -6.64 -6.99
N GLU A 66 -4.73 -5.86 -6.12
CA GLU A 66 -3.30 -5.87 -5.85
C GLU A 66 -3.05 -6.04 -4.36
N VAL A 67 -1.84 -6.46 -4.01
CA VAL A 67 -1.42 -6.66 -2.63
C VAL A 67 -0.13 -5.91 -2.36
N ASP A 68 -0.16 -5.12 -1.31
CA ASP A 68 1.00 -4.42 -0.77
C ASP A 68 1.51 -5.12 0.49
N PHE A 69 2.82 -5.20 0.60
CA PHE A 69 3.53 -5.80 1.71
C PHE A 69 4.42 -4.76 2.39
N ASP A 70 4.40 -4.71 3.71
CA ASP A 70 5.36 -3.96 4.52
C ASP A 70 5.89 -4.87 5.63
N ALA A 71 7.18 -4.82 5.91
CA ALA A 71 7.79 -5.60 6.98
C ALA A 71 8.95 -4.86 7.63
N ARG A 72 9.04 -4.92 8.95
CA ARG A 72 10.20 -4.48 9.72
C ARG A 72 11.11 -5.69 9.96
N VAL A 73 12.28 -5.66 9.32
CA VAL A 73 13.19 -6.81 9.23
C VAL A 73 14.48 -6.53 9.98
N SER A 74 14.71 -7.26 11.06
CA SER A 74 15.92 -7.14 11.89
C SER A 74 16.90 -8.30 11.73
N SER A 75 16.59 -9.29 10.87
CA SER A 75 17.38 -10.50 10.66
C SER A 75 17.78 -10.67 9.21
N ALA A 76 19.05 -11.02 8.97
CA ALA A 76 19.57 -11.30 7.63
C ALA A 76 18.85 -12.48 6.97
N ASP A 77 18.51 -13.53 7.72
CA ASP A 77 17.82 -14.71 7.17
C ASP A 77 16.41 -14.37 6.70
N VAL A 78 15.68 -13.58 7.48
CA VAL A 78 14.33 -13.11 7.13
C VAL A 78 14.41 -12.17 5.92
N LEU A 79 15.38 -11.26 5.88
CA LEU A 79 15.61 -10.37 4.74
C LEU A 79 15.88 -11.17 3.46
N THR A 80 16.76 -12.17 3.52
CA THR A 80 17.06 -13.04 2.39
C THR A 80 15.80 -13.78 1.90
N ALA A 81 15.04 -14.40 2.80
CA ALA A 81 13.80 -15.10 2.44
C ALA A 81 12.75 -14.16 1.82
N LEU A 82 12.61 -12.95 2.36
CA LEU A 82 11.68 -11.94 1.82
C LEU A 82 12.10 -11.44 0.44
N LEU A 83 13.40 -11.23 0.19
CA LEU A 83 13.91 -10.82 -1.12
C LEU A 83 13.79 -11.92 -2.18
N GLU A 84 13.77 -13.20 -1.79
CA GLU A 84 13.42 -14.29 -2.72
C GLU A 84 11.94 -14.22 -3.16
N VAL A 85 11.05 -13.85 -2.24
CA VAL A 85 9.62 -13.67 -2.53
C VAL A 85 9.36 -12.38 -3.32
N LEU A 86 10.01 -11.29 -2.90
CA LEU A 86 9.83 -9.92 -3.39
C LEU A 86 11.16 -9.33 -3.89
N PRO A 87 11.70 -9.81 -5.03
CA PRO A 87 13.04 -9.42 -5.51
C PRO A 87 13.17 -7.97 -5.97
N ARG A 88 12.05 -7.23 -6.04
CA ARG A 88 12.00 -5.81 -6.40
C ARG A 88 11.44 -4.94 -5.28
N ALA A 89 11.35 -5.48 -4.06
CA ALA A 89 10.93 -4.69 -2.92
C ALA A 89 11.92 -3.53 -2.70
N SER A 90 11.38 -2.34 -2.47
CA SER A 90 12.15 -1.22 -1.93
C SER A 90 12.43 -1.45 -0.45
N TRP A 91 13.52 -0.89 0.06
CA TRP A 91 13.81 -0.92 1.48
C TRP A 91 14.46 0.39 1.92
N PHE A 92 14.30 0.69 3.20
CA PHE A 92 14.95 1.81 3.87
C PHE A 92 15.43 1.38 5.25
N GLY A 93 16.66 1.75 5.58
CA GLY A 93 17.21 1.61 6.92
C GLY A 93 16.53 2.56 7.89
N GLU A 94 16.52 2.19 9.17
CA GLU A 94 16.02 3.08 10.20
C GLU A 94 16.86 4.36 10.30
N GLU A 95 16.20 5.46 10.70
CA GLU A 95 16.83 6.78 10.87
C GLU A 95 17.57 7.31 9.63
N GLY A 96 17.21 6.85 8.43
CA GLY A 96 17.84 7.26 7.17
C GLY A 96 19.25 6.72 7.00
N THR A 97 19.55 5.58 7.61
CA THR A 97 20.90 4.98 7.58
C THR A 97 21.26 4.31 6.25
N GLY A 98 20.29 4.04 5.36
CA GLY A 98 20.50 3.52 4.01
C GLY A 98 19.21 3.40 3.21
N ASP A 99 19.29 3.36 1.88
CA ASP A 99 18.12 3.30 0.99
C ASP A 99 18.40 2.47 -0.28
N SER A 100 17.42 1.65 -0.66
CA SER A 100 17.45 0.85 -1.90
C SER A 100 17.70 1.67 -3.18
N SER A 101 17.26 2.93 -3.22
CA SER A 101 17.44 3.86 -4.34
C SER A 101 18.85 4.43 -4.44
N GLU A 102 19.62 4.41 -3.36
CA GLU A 102 21.03 4.81 -3.33
C GLU A 102 21.97 3.64 -3.71
N GLY A 103 21.43 2.43 -3.82
CA GLY A 103 22.19 1.23 -4.18
C GLY A 103 22.98 0.64 -3.02
N ASP A 104 22.59 0.98 -1.79
CA ASP A 104 23.19 0.47 -0.56
C ASP A 104 22.97 -1.04 -0.38
N ASP A 105 23.75 -1.62 0.53
CA ASP A 105 23.66 -3.03 0.88
C ASP A 105 22.68 -3.25 2.05
N PRO A 106 21.45 -3.77 1.84
CA PRO A 106 20.43 -3.83 2.91
C PRO A 106 20.88 -4.61 4.15
N TRP A 107 21.78 -5.59 4.00
CA TRP A 107 22.32 -6.37 5.11
C TRP A 107 23.22 -5.55 6.04
N ALA A 108 23.82 -4.46 5.56
CA ALA A 108 24.62 -3.54 6.35
C ALA A 108 23.78 -2.52 7.15
N HIS A 109 22.48 -2.42 6.85
CA HIS A 109 21.57 -1.39 7.39
C HIS A 109 20.41 -1.98 8.21
N LEU A 110 20.50 -3.24 8.63
CA LEU A 110 19.51 -3.84 9.52
C LEU A 110 19.43 -3.07 10.85
N PRO A 111 18.23 -2.86 11.42
CA PRO A 111 16.93 -3.21 10.86
C PRO A 111 16.50 -2.32 9.69
N VAL A 112 15.84 -2.93 8.70
CA VAL A 112 15.27 -2.23 7.54
C VAL A 112 13.76 -2.40 7.49
N ARG A 113 13.06 -1.42 6.93
CA ARG A 113 11.67 -1.55 6.53
C ARG A 113 11.62 -1.89 5.04
N LEU A 114 11.02 -3.02 4.72
CA LEU A 114 10.94 -3.58 3.37
C LEU A 114 9.51 -3.42 2.86
N ARG A 115 9.35 -2.88 1.64
CA ARG A 115 8.06 -2.64 1.01
C ARG A 115 7.97 -3.24 -0.39
N GLY A 116 6.93 -4.02 -0.64
CA GLY A 116 6.60 -4.54 -1.96
C GLY A 116 5.21 -4.10 -2.37
N PHE A 117 5.12 -3.25 -3.39
CA PHE A 117 3.85 -2.68 -3.85
C PHE A 117 3.30 -3.38 -5.10
N GLY A 118 1.98 -3.37 -5.29
CA GLY A 118 1.32 -3.82 -6.51
C GLY A 118 1.58 -5.29 -6.83
N GLN A 119 1.74 -6.12 -5.80
CA GLN A 119 2.06 -7.54 -5.98
C GLN A 119 0.80 -8.35 -6.21
N PRO A 120 0.89 -9.48 -6.92
CA PRO A 120 -0.28 -10.31 -7.16
C PRO A 120 -0.61 -11.17 -5.91
N PRO A 121 -1.90 -11.49 -5.65
CA PRO A 121 -2.36 -12.12 -4.38
C PRO A 121 -1.71 -13.46 -3.99
N GLU A 122 -1.14 -14.18 -4.96
CA GLU A 122 -0.48 -15.47 -4.81
C GLU A 122 0.86 -15.34 -4.08
N LYS A 123 1.38 -14.11 -3.94
CA LYS A 123 2.55 -13.79 -3.14
C LYS A 123 2.27 -13.75 -1.64
N VAL A 124 1.01 -13.70 -1.22
CA VAL A 124 0.63 -13.65 0.20
C VAL A 124 1.20 -14.85 0.96
N GLN A 125 0.86 -16.08 0.57
CA GLN A 125 1.32 -17.26 1.34
C GLN A 125 2.85 -17.41 1.38
N PRO A 126 3.60 -17.23 0.27
CA PRO A 126 5.06 -17.18 0.32
C PRO A 126 5.60 -16.09 1.25
N PHE A 127 5.01 -14.89 1.24
CA PHE A 127 5.41 -13.79 2.13
C PHE A 127 5.18 -14.14 3.60
N LEU A 128 4.00 -14.68 3.95
CA LEU A 128 3.67 -15.11 5.31
C LEU A 128 4.66 -16.17 5.83
N ASN A 129 5.09 -17.08 4.98
CA ASN A 129 6.08 -18.10 5.34
C ASN A 129 7.47 -17.49 5.55
N ALA A 130 7.85 -16.48 4.77
CA ALA A 130 9.16 -15.84 4.82
C ALA A 130 9.31 -14.85 5.99
N VAL A 131 8.24 -14.09 6.30
CA VAL A 131 8.27 -13.05 7.34
C VAL A 131 8.36 -13.61 8.75
N GLY A 132 7.82 -14.81 8.98
CA GLY A 132 7.86 -15.48 10.28
C GLY A 132 7.29 -14.60 11.39
N GLY A 133 8.06 -14.41 12.46
CA GLY A 133 7.66 -13.60 13.62
C GLY A 133 7.94 -12.09 13.50
N SER A 134 8.38 -11.60 12.34
CA SER A 134 8.67 -10.17 12.16
C SER A 134 7.38 -9.33 12.05
N PRO A 135 7.36 -8.11 12.62
CA PRO A 135 6.27 -7.15 12.40
C PRO A 135 6.06 -6.88 10.91
N ALA A 136 4.83 -7.04 10.43
CA ALA A 136 4.51 -6.85 9.02
C ALA A 136 3.03 -6.55 8.77
N THR A 137 2.73 -5.97 7.62
CA THR A 137 1.38 -5.81 7.09
C THR A 137 1.24 -6.47 5.73
N VAL A 138 0.04 -6.98 5.47
CA VAL A 138 -0.43 -7.34 4.14
C VAL A 138 -1.68 -6.51 3.88
N ARG A 139 -1.66 -5.67 2.85
CA ARG A 139 -2.79 -4.84 2.44
C ARG A 139 -3.31 -5.32 1.09
N TRP A 140 -4.62 -5.53 0.99
CA TRP A 140 -5.31 -5.84 -0.26
C TRP A 140 -6.00 -4.57 -0.76
N ASP A 141 -5.63 -4.15 -1.96
CA ASP A 141 -6.15 -2.97 -2.63
C ASP A 141 -7.08 -3.39 -3.78
N PHE A 142 -8.31 -2.86 -3.81
CA PHE A 142 -9.33 -3.25 -4.80
C PHE A 142 -10.24 -2.08 -5.18
N MET A 143 -11.11 -2.29 -6.16
CA MET A 143 -11.82 -1.19 -6.83
C MET A 143 -12.99 -0.59 -6.06
N GLY A 144 -13.51 -1.28 -5.04
CA GLY A 144 -14.58 -0.72 -4.23
C GLY A 144 -15.20 -1.65 -3.20
N TRP A 145 -15.82 -1.03 -2.20
CA TRP A 145 -16.77 -1.68 -1.30
C TRP A 145 -18.19 -1.72 -1.92
N PRO A 146 -19.02 -2.70 -1.54
CA PRO A 146 -20.38 -2.81 -2.07
C PRO A 146 -21.26 -1.62 -1.65
N GLU A 147 -22.46 -1.50 -2.25
CA GLU A 147 -23.48 -0.58 -1.74
C GLU A 147 -23.89 -0.96 -0.32
N ALA A 148 -24.14 0.05 0.52
CA ALA A 148 -24.60 -0.13 1.90
C ALA A 148 -25.84 0.77 2.14
N PRO A 149 -26.98 0.43 1.53
CA PRO A 149 -28.19 1.26 1.57
C PRO A 149 -28.75 1.41 3.00
N GLU A 150 -28.50 0.44 3.89
CA GLU A 150 -28.96 0.48 5.29
C GLU A 150 -28.36 1.64 6.08
N ILE A 151 -27.18 2.12 5.66
CA ILE A 151 -26.48 3.27 6.23
C ILE A 151 -26.40 4.45 5.25
N GLY A 152 -27.19 4.42 4.16
CA GLY A 152 -27.30 5.50 3.20
C GLY A 152 -26.07 5.70 2.30
N LEU A 153 -25.22 4.69 2.13
CA LEU A 153 -24.04 4.75 1.28
C LEU A 153 -24.22 3.97 -0.02
N GLY A 154 -23.83 4.58 -1.15
CA GLY A 154 -23.74 3.90 -2.44
C GLY A 154 -22.48 3.03 -2.55
N VAL A 155 -22.10 2.67 -3.79
CA VAL A 155 -20.86 1.93 -4.06
C VAL A 155 -19.65 2.71 -3.56
N GLY A 156 -18.77 2.05 -2.82
CA GLY A 156 -17.47 2.62 -2.44
C GLY A 156 -16.57 2.68 -3.66
N GLY A 157 -15.88 3.80 -3.86
CA GLY A 157 -14.82 3.87 -4.88
C GLY A 157 -13.49 3.31 -4.36
N ALA A 158 -12.51 3.12 -5.25
CA ALA A 158 -11.19 2.55 -4.93
C ALA A 158 -10.45 3.27 -3.78
N ARG A 159 -10.72 4.56 -3.57
CA ARG A 159 -10.16 5.29 -2.41
C ARG A 159 -10.80 4.79 -1.12
N GLY A 160 -9.98 4.18 -0.25
CA GLY A 160 -10.44 3.58 1.00
C GLY A 160 -11.12 2.23 0.78
N ALA A 161 -10.81 1.52 -0.30
CA ALA A 161 -11.27 0.16 -0.55
C ALA A 161 -10.12 -0.82 -0.31
N PHE A 162 -9.72 -0.93 0.97
CA PHE A 162 -8.59 -1.75 1.39
C PHE A 162 -8.93 -2.60 2.60
N VAL A 163 -8.28 -3.75 2.71
CA VAL A 163 -8.20 -4.54 3.95
C VAL A 163 -6.74 -4.67 4.30
N THR A 164 -6.38 -4.45 5.56
CA THR A 164 -5.01 -4.66 6.04
C THR A 164 -4.99 -5.69 7.16
N LEU A 165 -4.13 -6.69 7.04
CA LEU A 165 -3.78 -7.61 8.11
C LEU A 165 -2.42 -7.21 8.68
N CYS A 166 -2.42 -6.70 9.91
CA CYS A 166 -1.21 -6.47 10.69
C CYS A 166 -0.82 -7.76 11.43
N MET A 167 0.46 -8.12 11.36
CA MET A 167 1.02 -9.31 11.97
C MET A 167 2.15 -8.94 12.91
N HIS A 168 2.09 -9.49 14.12
CA HIS A 168 3.07 -9.22 15.17
C HIS A 168 3.23 -7.73 15.52
N VAL A 169 2.18 -6.95 15.27
CA VAL A 169 2.14 -5.49 15.44
C VAL A 169 0.68 -5.01 15.57
N ARG A 170 0.48 -3.91 16.30
CA ARG A 170 -0.86 -3.39 16.60
C ARG A 170 -1.30 -2.21 15.75
N ASP A 171 -0.37 -1.48 15.19
CA ASP A 171 -0.58 -0.32 14.33
C ASP A 171 -0.21 -0.64 12.88
N LEU A 172 -0.58 0.25 11.97
CA LEU A 172 -0.32 0.14 10.53
C LEU A 172 1.13 0.51 10.18
N GLU A 173 1.85 1.16 11.09
CA GLU A 173 3.15 1.81 10.84
C GLU A 173 4.31 0.90 11.22
N LEU A 174 4.01 -0.26 11.80
CA LEU A 174 4.94 -1.27 12.32
C LEU A 174 5.71 -0.82 13.58
N GLU A 175 5.12 0.06 14.40
CA GLU A 175 5.80 0.70 15.53
C GLU A 175 5.55 0.03 16.90
N GLU A 176 4.41 -0.65 17.08
CA GLU A 176 4.00 -1.30 18.32
C GLU A 176 3.98 -2.84 18.20
N PRO A 177 5.15 -3.52 18.34
CA PRO A 177 5.21 -4.97 18.31
C PRO A 177 4.25 -5.65 19.28
N ALA A 178 3.63 -6.73 18.82
CA ALA A 178 2.67 -7.49 19.60
C ALA A 178 2.72 -8.99 19.24
N PRO A 179 2.23 -9.89 20.11
CA PRO A 179 2.13 -11.31 19.77
C PRO A 179 0.88 -11.65 18.94
N ASP A 180 -0.03 -10.68 18.76
CA ASP A 180 -1.32 -10.83 18.10
C ASP A 180 -1.30 -10.25 16.67
N HIS A 181 -2.37 -10.54 15.93
CA HIS A 181 -2.64 -10.08 14.57
C HIS A 181 -3.94 -9.29 14.58
N THR A 182 -4.01 -8.20 13.81
CA THR A 182 -5.19 -7.33 13.74
C THR A 182 -5.63 -7.14 12.30
N VAL A 183 -6.93 -7.29 12.03
CA VAL A 183 -7.53 -6.96 10.72
C VAL A 183 -8.16 -5.58 10.80
N PHE A 184 -7.76 -4.73 9.86
CA PHE A 184 -8.28 -3.40 9.63
C PHE A 184 -9.09 -3.35 8.34
N VAL A 185 -10.22 -2.65 8.40
CA VAL A 185 -11.00 -2.25 7.23
C VAL A 185 -10.70 -0.79 6.95
N HIS A 186 -10.33 -0.48 5.73
CA HIS A 186 -10.13 0.90 5.29
C HIS A 186 -11.41 1.45 4.67
N VAL A 187 -11.64 2.75 4.86
CA VAL A 187 -12.76 3.54 4.35
C VAL A 187 -12.29 4.97 4.08
N LYS A 188 -13.10 5.78 3.41
CA LYS A 188 -12.92 7.23 3.42
C LYS A 188 -13.46 7.80 4.72
N GLU A 189 -12.88 8.89 5.21
CA GLU A 189 -13.39 9.59 6.41
C GLU A 189 -14.88 9.92 6.32
N ILE A 190 -15.31 10.47 5.17
CA ILE A 190 -16.71 10.84 4.91
C ILE A 190 -17.65 9.63 4.84
N GLU A 191 -17.10 8.42 4.71
CA GLU A 191 -17.82 7.14 4.68
C GLU A 191 -17.47 6.29 5.93
N ALA A 192 -17.03 6.90 7.04
CA ALA A 192 -16.58 6.19 8.24
C ALA A 192 -17.57 5.12 8.75
N GLU A 193 -18.88 5.39 8.67
CA GLU A 193 -19.96 4.46 9.05
C GLU A 193 -19.93 3.14 8.26
N ARG A 194 -19.23 3.10 7.11
CA ARG A 194 -19.04 1.87 6.33
C ARG A 194 -18.21 0.84 7.08
N ALA A 195 -17.25 1.24 7.91
CA ALA A 195 -16.36 0.29 8.60
C ALA A 195 -17.12 -0.58 9.63
N PRO A 196 -17.95 -0.02 10.54
CA PRO A 196 -18.84 -0.82 11.38
C PRO A 196 -19.82 -1.70 10.58
N TRP A 197 -20.36 -1.19 9.47
CA TRP A 197 -21.27 -1.97 8.62
C TRP A 197 -20.57 -3.15 7.96
N LEU A 198 -19.34 -2.98 7.46
CA LEU A 198 -18.51 -4.06 6.89
C LEU A 198 -18.15 -5.11 7.95
N ALA A 199 -17.79 -4.68 9.16
CA ALA A 199 -17.56 -5.60 10.28
C ALA A 199 -18.81 -6.46 10.55
N ALA A 200 -20.00 -5.86 10.54
CA ALA A 200 -21.25 -6.58 10.74
C ALA A 200 -21.55 -7.60 9.62
N GLN A 201 -21.14 -7.34 8.37
CA GLN A 201 -21.31 -8.30 7.26
C GLN A 201 -20.56 -9.61 7.49
N VAL A 202 -19.46 -9.58 8.25
CA VAL A 202 -18.65 -10.75 8.60
C VAL A 202 -18.90 -11.23 10.04
N GLY A 203 -20.00 -10.77 10.66
CA GLY A 203 -20.41 -11.18 12.01
C GLY A 203 -19.57 -10.59 13.15
N LEU A 204 -18.88 -9.48 12.89
CA LEU A 204 -17.99 -8.81 13.84
C LEU A 204 -18.51 -7.42 14.23
N SER A 205 -17.78 -6.76 15.12
CA SER A 205 -17.95 -5.36 15.49
C SER A 205 -16.58 -4.70 15.57
N VAL A 206 -16.52 -3.39 15.40
CA VAL A 206 -15.27 -2.63 15.54
C VAL A 206 -14.74 -2.75 16.97
N ILE A 207 -13.42 -2.85 17.13
CA ILE A 207 -12.74 -3.08 18.42
C ILE A 207 -11.80 -1.94 18.82
N GLY A 208 -11.82 -0.83 18.08
CA GLY A 208 -10.99 0.34 18.32
C GLY A 208 -11.37 1.52 17.45
N ASP A 209 -10.64 2.60 17.63
CA ASP A 209 -10.89 3.88 16.97
C ASP A 209 -10.54 3.82 15.47
N LEU A 210 -11.18 4.71 14.72
CA LEU A 210 -10.83 4.97 13.33
C LEU A 210 -9.53 5.78 13.29
N VAL A 211 -8.49 5.25 12.66
CA VAL A 211 -7.17 5.89 12.55
C VAL A 211 -6.89 6.26 11.10
N MET A 212 -6.14 7.34 10.88
CA MET A 212 -5.66 7.69 9.55
C MET A 212 -4.66 6.62 9.09
N ALA A 213 -4.84 6.07 7.90
CA ALA A 213 -3.90 5.12 7.34
C ALA A 213 -2.65 5.83 6.81
N PRO A 214 -1.46 5.20 6.89
CA PRO A 214 -0.24 5.72 6.29
C PRO A 214 -0.35 5.76 4.76
N ASP A 215 0.38 6.71 4.16
CA ASP A 215 0.52 6.85 2.70
C ASP A 215 1.30 5.71 2.06
#